data_AF-A0AAD3UVE8-F1
#
_entry.id   AF-A0AAD3UVE8-F1
#
_cell.length_a   1.000
_cell.length_b   1.000
_cell.length_c   1.000
_cell.angle_alpha   90.00
_cell.angle_beta   90.00
_cell.angle_gamma   90.00
#
_symmetry.space_group_name_H-M   'P 1'
#
loop_
_entity.id
_entity.type
_entity.pdbx_description
1 polymer ?
#
loop_
_entity_poly.entity_id
_entity_poly.type
_entity_poly.pdbx_seq_one_letter_code
_entity_poly.pdbx_strand_id
1 'polypeptide(L)'
;MTFNIDDIDASLSALNAALKEHYLRGEKLLYLILFGDLTDHNIIDNDSHLHCQFCEWLTLRMRGDTLDRNMVLSISRNHDAMHNITRMLMQAVVSGTTTKELVSQYHGCQLAFIDSIETYRSSLSTFRNQHDTLTGLPLRHLLYQEYPSFLERCRRNLSEFYVLMLDIDRFKSINDTWGHNAGDEVLRLVASRLSSATRRSERLYRFGGEEFIILLETKGRMAAESAAERIRCNLSSYEIIISGQLVHITVTGGLTRVEAHEELHSVIARADNAMYYGKNNGRNCCVTVMADGEPSRISR
;
A
#
# COMPACT_ATOMS: atom_id res chain seq x y z
N MET A 1 -4.88 10.59 -2.61
CA MET A 1 -5.28 10.10 -1.27
C MET A 1 -4.46 8.87 -1.00
N THR A 2 -3.48 9.00 -0.13
CA THR A 2 -2.59 7.92 0.32
C THR A 2 -3.29 7.28 1.50
N PHE A 3 -3.76 6.04 1.32
CA PHE A 3 -4.27 5.23 2.42
C PHE A 3 -3.16 5.13 3.48
N ASN A 4 -3.43 5.58 4.71
CA ASN A 4 -2.41 5.62 5.75
C ASN A 4 -2.06 4.19 6.16
N ILE A 5 -0.79 3.86 6.09
CA ILE A 5 -0.28 2.55 6.47
C ILE A 5 -0.56 2.23 7.95
N ASP A 6 -0.54 3.23 8.83
CA ASP A 6 -0.88 3.05 10.25
C ASP A 6 -2.36 2.64 10.44
N ASP A 7 -3.23 3.01 9.49
CA ASP A 7 -4.64 2.61 9.49
C ASP A 7 -4.83 1.13 9.13
N ILE A 8 -3.81 0.50 8.53
CA ILE A 8 -3.83 -0.93 8.18
C ILE A 8 -3.73 -1.80 9.42
N ASP A 9 -2.75 -1.54 10.28
CA ASP A 9 -2.50 -2.36 11.46
C ASP A 9 -3.68 -2.26 12.44
N ALA A 10 -4.28 -1.07 12.56
CA ALA A 10 -5.53 -0.86 13.30
C ALA A 10 -6.71 -1.63 12.67
N SER A 11 -6.84 -1.63 11.34
CA SER A 11 -7.89 -2.37 10.63
C SER A 11 -7.73 -3.88 10.78
N LEU A 12 -6.51 -4.41 10.67
CA LEU A 12 -6.22 -5.83 10.90
C LEU A 12 -6.61 -6.26 12.32
N SER A 13 -6.30 -5.42 13.32
CA SER A 13 -6.66 -5.66 14.71
C SER A 13 -8.18 -5.68 14.92
N ALA A 14 -8.90 -4.74 14.31
CA ALA A 14 -10.36 -4.68 14.37
C ALA A 14 -11.03 -5.90 13.71
N LEU A 15 -10.53 -6.35 12.56
CA LEU A 15 -11.03 -7.55 11.89
C LEU A 15 -10.84 -8.82 12.73
N ASN A 16 -9.70 -8.96 13.40
CA ASN A 16 -9.44 -10.09 14.30
C ASN A 16 -10.36 -10.05 15.53
N ALA A 17 -10.59 -8.86 16.10
CA ALA A 17 -11.53 -8.68 17.20
C ALA A 17 -12.95 -9.07 16.78
N ALA A 18 -13.36 -8.70 15.56
CA ALA A 18 -14.65 -9.06 15.01
C ALA A 18 -14.83 -10.58 14.92
N LEU A 19 -13.86 -11.31 14.35
CA LEU A 19 -13.93 -12.78 14.28
C LEU A 19 -14.07 -13.41 15.67
N LYS A 20 -13.31 -12.93 16.66
CA LYS A 20 -13.40 -13.41 18.04
C LYS A 20 -14.76 -13.12 18.68
N GLU A 21 -15.28 -11.90 18.51
CA GLU A 21 -16.60 -11.52 19.04
C GLU A 21 -17.69 -12.42 18.45
N HIS A 22 -17.66 -12.67 17.15
CA HIS A 22 -18.66 -13.48 16.47
C HIS A 22 -18.56 -14.97 16.81
N TYR A 23 -17.34 -15.49 17.03
CA TYR A 23 -17.15 -16.83 17.58
C TYR A 23 -17.80 -16.98 18.97
N LEU A 24 -17.54 -16.04 19.88
CA LEU A 24 -18.13 -16.05 21.23
C LEU A 24 -19.66 -15.91 21.20
N ARG A 25 -20.19 -15.10 20.28
CA ARG A 25 -21.65 -15.01 20.04
C ARG A 25 -22.21 -16.37 19.59
N GLY A 26 -21.52 -17.09 18.72
CA GLY A 26 -21.90 -18.44 18.29
C GLY A 26 -21.89 -19.46 19.44
N GLU A 27 -20.90 -19.43 20.33
CA GLU A 27 -20.88 -20.29 21.52
C GLU A 27 -22.05 -19.99 22.46
N LYS A 28 -22.33 -18.70 22.67
CA LYS A 28 -23.46 -18.27 23.48
C LYS A 28 -24.79 -18.72 22.89
N LEU A 29 -24.96 -18.63 21.57
CA LEU A 29 -26.12 -19.14 20.86
C LEU A 29 -26.35 -20.64 21.15
N LEU A 30 -25.29 -21.45 21.05
CA LEU A 30 -25.36 -22.88 21.32
C LEU A 30 -25.78 -23.15 22.78
N TYR A 31 -25.22 -22.41 23.73
CA TYR A 31 -25.60 -22.51 25.14
C TYR A 31 -27.09 -22.20 25.35
N LEU A 32 -27.60 -21.12 24.74
CA LEU A 32 -29.01 -20.74 24.83
C LEU A 32 -29.94 -21.82 24.27
N ILE A 33 -29.56 -22.42 23.13
CA ILE A 33 -30.34 -23.49 22.49
C ILE A 33 -30.39 -24.75 23.36
N LEU A 34 -29.28 -25.12 24.01
CA LEU A 34 -29.18 -26.36 24.80
C LEU A 34 -29.80 -26.25 26.19
N PHE A 35 -29.73 -25.07 26.83
CA PHE A 35 -30.10 -24.90 28.24
C PHE A 35 -31.32 -24.00 28.45
N GLY A 36 -31.89 -23.41 27.40
CA GLY A 36 -33.23 -22.81 27.43
C GLY A 36 -33.36 -21.42 28.04
N ASP A 37 -32.26 -20.72 28.32
CA ASP A 37 -32.29 -19.35 28.87
C ASP A 37 -32.48 -18.29 27.78
N LEU A 38 -33.62 -18.33 27.08
CA LEU A 38 -33.93 -17.48 25.92
C LEU A 38 -34.24 -16.01 26.27
N THR A 39 -33.72 -15.49 27.38
CA THR A 39 -33.99 -14.13 27.87
C THR A 39 -32.97 -13.08 27.41
N ASP A 40 -31.87 -13.49 26.74
CA ASP A 40 -30.85 -12.54 26.29
C ASP A 40 -31.25 -11.79 25.01
N HIS A 41 -31.82 -10.61 25.20
CA HIS A 41 -32.22 -9.71 24.13
C HIS A 41 -31.06 -9.30 23.21
N ASN A 42 -29.79 -9.34 23.63
CA ASN A 42 -28.66 -8.95 22.75
C ASN A 42 -28.45 -9.89 21.55
N ILE A 43 -29.01 -11.11 21.61
CA ILE A 43 -28.92 -12.10 20.52
C ILE A 43 -30.24 -12.23 19.76
N ILE A 44 -31.37 -12.02 20.44
CA ILE A 44 -32.71 -12.33 19.93
C ILE A 44 -33.39 -11.07 19.34
N ASP A 45 -32.95 -9.87 19.73
CA ASP A 45 -33.54 -8.61 19.25
C ASP A 45 -33.32 -8.40 17.74
N ASN A 46 -34.30 -7.75 17.11
CA ASN A 46 -34.24 -7.28 15.72
C ASN A 46 -33.03 -6.38 15.47
N ASP A 47 -32.59 -5.65 16.50
CA ASP A 47 -31.46 -4.72 16.45
C ASP A 47 -30.15 -5.32 17.00
N SER A 48 -30.06 -6.64 17.16
CA SER A 48 -28.83 -7.33 17.63
C SER A 48 -27.56 -7.04 16.82
N HIS A 49 -27.72 -6.65 15.55
CA HIS A 49 -26.65 -6.19 14.66
C HIS A 49 -26.16 -4.76 15.01
N LEU A 50 -27.01 -3.90 15.59
CA LEU A 50 -26.65 -2.57 16.11
C LEU A 50 -25.94 -2.65 17.48
N HIS A 51 -26.11 -3.76 18.19
CA HIS A 51 -25.33 -4.08 19.40
C HIS A 51 -23.98 -4.74 19.08
N CYS A 52 -23.58 -4.81 17.81
CA CYS A 52 -22.30 -5.33 17.37
C CYS A 52 -21.26 -4.20 17.33
N GLN A 53 -20.20 -4.30 18.15
CA GLN A 53 -19.14 -3.28 18.17
C GLN A 53 -18.42 -3.17 16.82
N PHE A 54 -18.39 -4.27 16.06
CA PHE A 54 -17.87 -4.29 14.70
C PHE A 54 -18.66 -3.40 13.72
N CYS A 55 -19.97 -3.19 13.95
CA CYS A 55 -20.81 -2.38 13.08
C CYS A 55 -20.37 -0.90 13.07
N GLU A 56 -19.91 -0.38 14.22
CA GLU A 56 -19.40 0.99 14.32
C GLU A 56 -18.12 1.16 13.50
N TRP A 57 -17.16 0.24 13.65
CA TRP A 57 -15.95 0.21 12.85
C TRP A 57 -16.26 0.14 11.35
N LEU A 58 -17.18 -0.74 10.96
CA LEU A 58 -17.55 -0.93 9.56
C LEU A 58 -18.21 0.32 8.97
N THR A 59 -19.05 1.00 9.74
CA THR A 59 -19.70 2.27 9.35
C THR A 59 -18.67 3.37 9.13
N LEU A 60 -17.68 3.50 10.01
CA LEU A 60 -16.58 4.45 9.83
C LEU A 60 -15.78 4.13 8.56
N ARG A 61 -15.47 2.86 8.32
CA ARG A 61 -14.72 2.43 7.13
C ARG A 61 -15.50 2.62 5.83
N MET A 62 -16.80 2.39 5.80
CA MET A 62 -17.61 2.65 4.61
C MET A 62 -17.68 4.15 4.22
N ARG A 63 -17.49 5.05 5.19
CA ARG A 63 -17.49 6.51 4.99
C ARG A 63 -16.09 7.09 4.75
N GLY A 64 -15.03 6.42 5.20
CA GLY A 64 -13.65 6.86 5.08
C GLY A 64 -12.90 6.30 3.87
N ASP A 65 -11.59 6.61 3.82
CA ASP A 65 -10.67 6.01 2.85
C ASP A 65 -10.41 4.54 3.21
N THR A 66 -10.50 3.65 2.22
CA THR A 66 -10.18 2.23 2.38
C THR A 66 -9.37 1.74 1.19
N LEU A 67 -8.55 0.71 1.43
CA LEU A 67 -7.78 0.08 0.36
C LEU A 67 -8.66 -0.48 -0.77
N ASP A 68 -9.73 -1.18 -0.40
CA ASP A 68 -10.71 -1.71 -1.35
C ASP A 68 -12.12 -1.58 -0.79
N ARG A 69 -12.88 -0.64 -1.35
CA ARG A 69 -14.26 -0.37 -0.97
C ARG A 69 -15.19 -1.53 -1.25
N ASN A 70 -14.96 -2.31 -2.31
CA ASN A 70 -15.81 -3.43 -2.68
C ASN A 70 -15.68 -4.57 -1.67
N MET A 71 -14.46 -4.81 -1.16
CA MET A 71 -14.24 -5.82 -0.12
C MET A 71 -14.93 -5.42 1.19
N VAL A 72 -14.84 -4.15 1.59
CA VAL A 72 -15.54 -3.64 2.79
C VAL A 72 -17.07 -3.76 2.63
N LEU A 73 -17.61 -3.41 1.46
CA LEU A 73 -19.04 -3.60 1.16
C LEU A 73 -19.46 -5.07 1.14
N SER A 74 -18.56 -5.98 0.74
CA SER A 74 -18.79 -7.42 0.82
C SER A 74 -18.91 -7.88 2.27
N ILE A 75 -18.01 -7.43 3.14
CA ILE A 75 -18.06 -7.71 4.58
C ILE A 75 -19.38 -7.23 5.18
N SER A 76 -19.80 -6.00 4.87
CA SER A 76 -21.08 -5.45 5.37
C SER A 76 -22.28 -6.31 4.98
N ARG A 77 -22.39 -6.69 3.70
CA ARG A 77 -23.52 -7.51 3.25
C ARG A 77 -23.53 -8.89 3.92
N ASN A 78 -22.36 -9.52 4.07
CA ASN A 78 -22.28 -10.84 4.72
C ASN A 78 -22.52 -10.77 6.22
N HIS A 79 -22.07 -9.69 6.88
CA HIS A 79 -22.35 -9.42 8.28
C HIS A 79 -23.86 -9.28 8.53
N ASP A 80 -24.56 -8.48 7.71
CA ASP A 80 -26.02 -8.31 7.83
C ASP A 80 -26.77 -9.61 7.56
N ALA A 81 -26.36 -10.39 6.55
CA ALA A 81 -26.94 -11.69 6.25
C ALA A 81 -26.75 -12.68 7.41
N MET A 82 -25.57 -12.71 8.01
CA MET A 82 -25.21 -13.56 9.15
C MET A 82 -26.04 -13.21 10.39
N HIS A 83 -26.25 -11.93 10.71
CA HIS A 83 -27.15 -11.53 11.80
C HIS A 83 -28.61 -11.91 11.51
N ASN A 84 -29.10 -11.65 10.30
CA ASN A 84 -30.48 -11.97 9.92
C ASN A 84 -30.79 -13.46 10.04
N ILE A 85 -29.91 -14.33 9.55
CA ILE A 85 -30.13 -15.77 9.64
C ILE A 85 -30.03 -16.29 11.08
N THR A 86 -29.15 -15.69 11.91
CA THR A 86 -29.04 -16.02 13.34
C THR A 86 -30.34 -15.74 14.07
N ARG A 87 -30.97 -14.59 13.79
CA ARG A 87 -32.27 -14.22 14.33
C ARG A 87 -33.38 -15.19 13.89
N MET A 88 -33.43 -15.52 12.59
CA MET A 88 -34.40 -16.49 12.07
C MET A 88 -34.24 -17.87 12.71
N LEU A 89 -33.00 -18.32 12.91
CA LEU A 89 -32.70 -19.58 13.59
C LEU A 89 -33.20 -19.57 15.04
N MET A 90 -32.94 -18.49 15.79
CA MET A 90 -33.42 -18.39 17.18
C MET A 90 -34.94 -18.41 17.28
N GLN A 91 -35.62 -17.67 16.40
CA GLN A 91 -37.08 -17.70 16.34
C GLN A 91 -37.60 -19.11 16.07
N ALA A 92 -37.00 -19.83 15.12
CA ALA A 92 -37.37 -21.21 14.80
C ALA A 92 -37.10 -22.18 15.96
N VAL A 93 -36.03 -21.98 16.73
CA VAL A 93 -35.75 -22.76 17.95
C VAL A 93 -36.82 -22.53 19.00
N VAL A 94 -37.18 -21.26 19.26
CA VAL A 94 -38.21 -20.90 20.25
C VAL A 94 -39.57 -21.46 19.86
N SER A 95 -39.94 -21.40 18.58
CA SER A 95 -41.22 -21.93 18.07
C SER A 95 -41.23 -23.44 17.81
N GLY A 96 -40.10 -24.13 17.98
CA GLY A 96 -39.98 -25.57 17.67
C GLY A 96 -40.10 -25.91 16.18
N THR A 97 -39.83 -24.96 15.29
CA THR A 97 -39.96 -25.10 13.82
C THR A 97 -38.61 -25.17 13.09
N THR A 98 -37.53 -25.50 13.80
CA THR A 98 -36.17 -25.60 13.22
C THR A 98 -36.09 -26.67 12.14
N THR A 99 -35.48 -26.34 11.01
CA THR A 99 -35.23 -27.27 9.88
C THR A 99 -33.73 -27.43 9.63
N LYS A 100 -33.34 -28.55 8.99
CA LYS A 100 -31.95 -28.80 8.59
C LYS A 100 -31.47 -27.75 7.58
N GLU A 101 -32.37 -27.30 6.71
CA GLU A 101 -32.12 -26.27 5.70
C GLU A 101 -31.77 -24.93 6.36
N LEU A 102 -32.51 -24.53 7.40
CA LEU A 102 -32.24 -23.28 8.12
C LEU A 102 -30.89 -23.31 8.85
N VAL A 103 -30.54 -24.43 9.48
CA VAL A 103 -29.22 -24.62 10.11
C VAL A 103 -28.11 -24.59 9.06
N SER A 104 -28.34 -25.18 7.89
CA SER A 104 -27.36 -25.16 6.79
C SER A 104 -27.16 -23.74 6.22
N GLN A 105 -28.23 -22.96 6.08
CA GLN A 105 -28.16 -21.54 5.69
C GLN A 105 -27.42 -20.72 6.74
N TYR A 106 -27.67 -20.95 8.03
CA TYR A 106 -26.92 -20.31 9.12
C TYR A 106 -25.41 -20.57 8.97
N HIS A 107 -24.98 -21.83 8.84
CA HIS A 107 -23.57 -22.15 8.62
C HIS A 107 -23.01 -21.50 7.35
N GLY A 108 -23.78 -21.48 6.26
CA GLY A 108 -23.40 -20.82 5.01
C GLY A 108 -23.12 -19.33 5.19
N CYS A 109 -23.98 -18.58 5.89
CA CYS A 109 -23.76 -17.17 6.14
C CYS A 109 -22.59 -16.90 7.10
N GLN A 110 -22.37 -17.77 8.10
CA GLN A 110 -21.21 -17.66 8.99
C GLN A 110 -19.90 -17.82 8.21
N LEU A 111 -19.81 -18.84 7.35
CA LEU A 111 -18.64 -19.06 6.49
C LEU A 111 -18.43 -17.91 5.51
N ALA A 112 -19.50 -17.44 4.85
CA ALA A 112 -19.40 -16.31 3.91
C ALA A 112 -18.90 -15.02 4.59
N PHE A 113 -19.30 -14.76 5.84
CA PHE A 113 -18.79 -13.65 6.63
C PHE A 113 -17.30 -13.81 6.94
N ILE A 114 -16.88 -14.98 7.47
CA ILE A 114 -15.48 -15.29 7.78
C ILE A 114 -14.61 -15.14 6.52
N ASP A 115 -15.02 -15.74 5.40
CA ASP A 115 -14.29 -15.68 4.14
C ASP A 115 -14.14 -14.23 3.65
N SER A 116 -15.17 -13.41 3.79
CA SER A 116 -15.11 -11.99 3.40
C SER A 116 -14.10 -11.20 4.24
N ILE A 117 -14.01 -11.49 5.55
CA ILE A 117 -13.00 -10.91 6.44
C ILE A 117 -11.60 -11.39 6.06
N GLU A 118 -11.38 -12.70 5.91
CA GLU A 118 -10.07 -13.26 5.59
C GLU A 118 -9.54 -12.77 4.24
N THR A 119 -10.42 -12.62 3.25
CA THR A 119 -10.06 -12.05 1.95
C THR A 119 -9.56 -10.61 2.10
N TYR A 120 -10.28 -9.76 2.84
CA TYR A 120 -9.86 -8.37 3.04
C TYR A 120 -8.59 -8.26 3.90
N ARG A 121 -8.49 -9.08 4.96
CA ARG A 121 -7.32 -9.18 5.83
C ARG A 121 -6.06 -9.57 5.04
N SER A 122 -6.20 -10.52 4.11
CA SER A 122 -5.12 -10.94 3.22
C SER A 122 -4.69 -9.83 2.27
N SER A 123 -5.65 -9.07 1.73
CA SER A 123 -5.37 -7.89 0.89
C SER A 123 -4.63 -6.80 1.66
N LEU A 124 -5.10 -6.45 2.86
CA LEU A 124 -4.44 -5.49 3.75
C LEU A 124 -3.02 -5.92 4.12
N SER A 125 -2.83 -7.20 4.48
CA SER A 125 -1.52 -7.75 4.84
C SER A 125 -0.55 -7.73 3.66
N THR A 126 -1.04 -8.07 2.47
CA THR A 126 -0.25 -8.02 1.23
C THR A 126 0.19 -6.60 0.94
N PHE A 127 -0.72 -5.63 1.01
CA PHE A 127 -0.40 -4.22 0.82
C PHE A 127 0.61 -3.71 1.85
N ARG A 128 0.43 -4.04 3.14
CA ARG A 128 1.33 -3.68 4.23
C ARG A 128 2.75 -4.20 4.00
N ASN A 129 2.88 -5.44 3.54
CA ASN A 129 4.16 -6.06 3.24
C ASN A 129 4.80 -5.46 1.98
N GLN A 130 4.00 -4.86 1.09
CA GLN A 130 4.41 -4.26 -0.16
C GLN A 130 4.81 -2.78 -0.08
N HIS A 131 4.55 -2.12 1.04
CA HIS A 131 4.78 -0.68 1.19
C HIS A 131 5.66 -0.37 2.40
N ASP A 132 6.49 0.64 2.24
CA ASP A 132 7.39 1.11 3.26
C ASP A 132 6.65 1.90 4.34
N THR A 133 6.88 1.53 5.61
CA THR A 133 6.16 2.09 6.76
C THR A 133 6.47 3.58 6.97
N LEU A 134 7.68 4.00 6.63
CA LEU A 134 8.18 5.34 6.88
C LEU A 134 7.70 6.32 5.81
N THR A 135 7.81 5.94 4.54
CA THR A 135 7.59 6.82 3.38
C THR A 135 6.24 6.61 2.70
N GLY A 136 5.57 5.49 2.95
CA GLY A 136 4.34 5.10 2.25
C GLY A 136 4.55 4.59 0.82
N LEU A 137 5.79 4.56 0.33
CA LEU A 137 6.09 4.15 -1.05
C LEU A 137 6.10 2.62 -1.20
N PRO A 138 5.75 2.10 -2.39
CA PRO A 138 5.90 0.69 -2.68
C PRO A 138 7.38 0.26 -2.61
N LEU A 139 7.62 -0.93 -2.08
CA LEU A 139 8.94 -1.49 -1.85
C LEU A 139 9.52 -2.16 -3.10
N ARG A 140 10.82 -2.43 -3.06
CA ARG A 140 11.58 -3.13 -4.11
C ARG A 140 10.87 -4.35 -4.71
N HIS A 141 10.33 -5.25 -3.92
CA HIS A 141 9.73 -6.48 -4.47
C HIS A 141 8.46 -6.19 -5.30
N LEU A 142 7.69 -5.15 -4.96
CA LEU A 142 6.52 -4.74 -5.75
C LEU A 142 6.95 -4.16 -7.10
N LEU A 143 8.09 -3.45 -7.16
CA LEU A 143 8.71 -3.03 -8.43
C LEU A 143 9.00 -4.25 -9.33
N TYR A 144 9.62 -5.31 -8.81
CA TYR A 144 9.90 -6.53 -9.60
C TYR A 144 8.62 -7.21 -10.08
N GLN A 145 7.57 -7.22 -9.26
CA GLN A 145 6.27 -7.78 -9.62
C GLN A 145 5.55 -6.95 -10.71
N GLU A 146 5.61 -5.61 -10.63
CA GLU A 146 4.89 -4.73 -11.56
C GLU A 146 5.66 -4.46 -12.87
N TYR A 147 6.98 -4.61 -12.87
CA TYR A 147 7.85 -4.28 -14.01
C TYR A 147 7.42 -4.94 -15.34
N PRO A 148 7.15 -6.26 -15.42
CA PRO A 148 6.75 -6.89 -16.69
C PRO A 148 5.48 -6.28 -17.27
N SER A 149 4.51 -5.95 -16.41
CA SER A 149 3.25 -5.32 -16.82
C SER A 149 3.46 -3.89 -17.32
N PHE A 150 4.40 -3.16 -16.72
CA PHE A 150 4.76 -1.81 -17.14
C PHE A 150 5.48 -1.80 -18.49
N LEU A 151 6.41 -2.73 -18.71
CA LEU A 151 7.11 -2.94 -19.98
C LEU A 151 6.11 -3.25 -21.11
N GLU A 152 5.20 -4.20 -20.88
CA GLU A 152 4.15 -4.54 -21.85
C GLU A 152 3.19 -3.37 -22.13
N ARG A 153 2.90 -2.54 -21.14
CA ARG A 153 2.10 -1.33 -21.33
C ARG A 153 2.81 -0.34 -22.26
N CYS A 154 4.09 -0.06 -22.00
CA CYS A 154 4.86 0.88 -22.83
C CYS A 154 4.97 0.37 -24.29
N ARG A 155 5.18 -0.93 -24.46
CA ARG A 155 5.20 -1.60 -25.77
C ARG A 155 3.90 -1.41 -26.53
N ARG A 156 2.75 -1.62 -25.87
CA ARG A 156 1.41 -1.41 -26.47
C ARG A 156 1.13 0.04 -26.83
N ASN A 157 1.62 0.98 -26.02
CA ASN A 157 1.42 2.41 -26.23
C ASN A 157 2.41 3.02 -27.23
N LEU A 158 3.36 2.24 -27.77
CA LEU A 158 4.45 2.72 -28.63
C LEU A 158 5.24 3.87 -27.97
N SER A 159 5.38 3.82 -26.65
CA SER A 159 6.12 4.77 -25.84
C SER A 159 7.45 4.17 -25.41
N GLU A 160 8.44 5.02 -25.14
CA GLU A 160 9.72 4.58 -24.60
C GLU A 160 9.64 4.43 -23.07
N PHE A 161 10.30 3.41 -22.55
CA PHE A 161 10.33 3.09 -21.14
C PHE A 161 11.72 3.38 -20.57
N TYR A 162 11.78 4.11 -19.46
CA TYR A 162 13.00 4.47 -18.76
C TYR A 162 12.90 4.13 -17.27
N VAL A 163 14.06 3.81 -16.68
CA VAL A 163 14.26 3.70 -15.23
C VAL A 163 15.15 4.84 -14.78
N LEU A 164 14.69 5.56 -13.75
CA LEU A 164 15.46 6.55 -13.02
C LEU A 164 15.72 6.02 -11.62
N MET A 165 16.98 5.67 -11.32
CA MET A 165 17.44 5.34 -9.98
C MET A 165 17.98 6.61 -9.33
N LEU A 166 17.58 6.88 -8.08
CA LEU A 166 17.94 8.06 -7.30
C LEU A 166 18.51 7.62 -5.96
N ASP A 167 19.53 8.32 -5.48
CA ASP A 167 20.10 8.12 -4.14
C ASP A 167 20.38 9.48 -3.50
N ILE A 168 19.98 9.61 -2.22
CA ILE A 168 20.15 10.84 -1.44
C ILE A 168 21.63 11.13 -1.21
N ASP A 169 22.07 12.31 -1.60
CA ASP A 169 23.47 12.68 -1.46
C ASP A 169 23.86 12.90 0.00
N ARG A 170 24.87 12.18 0.45
CA ARG A 170 25.46 12.30 1.80
C ARG A 170 24.46 12.00 2.92
N PHE A 171 23.48 11.11 2.70
CA PHE A 171 22.47 10.77 3.71
C PHE A 171 23.09 10.20 4.99
N LYS A 172 24.14 9.38 4.89
CA LYS A 172 24.90 8.95 6.08
C LYS A 172 25.39 10.12 6.93
N SER A 173 25.90 11.19 6.33
CA SER A 173 26.34 12.38 7.07
C SER A 173 25.19 13.08 7.81
N ILE A 174 23.97 13.00 7.28
CA ILE A 174 22.78 13.51 7.96
C ILE A 174 22.51 12.71 9.23
N ASN A 175 22.51 11.38 9.12
CA ASN A 175 22.33 10.50 10.27
C ASN A 175 23.44 10.69 11.32
N ASP A 176 24.69 10.77 10.87
CA ASP A 176 25.84 10.91 11.76
C ASP A 176 25.84 12.28 12.50
N THR A 177 25.27 13.33 11.89
CA THR A 177 25.25 14.69 12.45
C THR A 177 24.03 14.97 13.33
N TRP A 178 22.83 14.55 12.89
CA TRP A 178 21.56 14.90 13.54
C TRP A 178 20.78 13.69 14.07
N GLY A 179 21.32 12.48 13.93
CA GLY A 179 20.70 11.25 14.38
C GLY A 179 19.68 10.66 13.40
N HIS A 180 19.29 9.40 13.65
CA HIS A 180 18.40 8.65 12.77
C HIS A 180 16.99 9.24 12.64
N ASN A 181 16.48 9.91 13.68
CA ASN A 181 15.17 10.56 13.61
C ASN A 181 15.15 11.68 12.55
N ALA A 182 16.25 12.43 12.41
CA ALA A 182 16.40 13.43 11.36
C ALA A 182 16.53 12.77 9.98
N GLY A 183 17.23 11.64 9.88
CA GLY A 183 17.26 10.83 8.66
C GLY A 183 15.88 10.37 8.21
N ASP A 184 15.05 9.92 9.17
CA ASP A 184 13.67 9.53 8.91
C ASP A 184 12.81 10.69 8.40
N GLU A 185 12.96 11.88 8.98
CA GLU A 185 12.30 13.10 8.48
C GLU A 185 12.73 13.44 7.05
N VAL A 186 14.02 13.33 6.75
CA VAL A 186 14.55 13.54 5.40
C VAL A 186 13.96 12.52 4.42
N LEU A 187 13.87 11.24 4.80
CA LEU A 187 13.29 10.19 3.94
C LEU A 187 11.80 10.47 3.65
N ARG A 188 11.02 10.85 4.66
CA ARG A 188 9.61 11.24 4.49
C ARG A 188 9.47 12.43 3.53
N LEU A 189 10.30 13.46 3.73
CA LEU A 189 10.31 14.63 2.86
C LEU A 189 10.66 14.24 1.43
N VAL A 190 11.76 13.54 1.21
CA VAL A 190 12.22 13.13 -0.11
C VAL A 190 11.13 12.32 -0.81
N ALA A 191 10.54 11.33 -0.15
CA ALA A 191 9.44 10.54 -0.69
C ALA A 191 8.23 11.41 -1.10
N SER A 192 7.84 12.37 -0.26
CA SER A 192 6.75 13.30 -0.55
C SER A 192 7.05 14.18 -1.77
N ARG A 193 8.26 14.76 -1.83
CA ARG A 193 8.69 15.63 -2.93
C ARG A 193 8.79 14.86 -4.24
N LEU A 194 9.42 13.69 -4.23
CA LEU A 194 9.47 12.80 -5.40
C LEU A 194 8.05 12.44 -5.86
N SER A 195 7.16 12.04 -4.95
CA SER A 195 5.76 11.72 -5.28
C SER A 195 5.04 12.89 -5.93
N SER A 196 5.26 14.11 -5.46
CA SER A 196 4.65 15.32 -6.05
C SER A 196 5.18 15.65 -7.45
N ALA A 197 6.41 15.23 -7.74
CA ALA A 197 7.05 15.40 -9.05
C ALA A 197 6.78 14.22 -10.00
N THR A 198 6.33 13.07 -9.50
CA THR A 198 5.98 11.90 -10.32
C THR A 198 4.54 12.00 -10.82
N ARG A 199 4.32 11.71 -12.11
CA ARG A 199 2.98 11.72 -12.71
C ARG A 199 2.22 10.46 -12.34
N ARG A 200 0.88 10.50 -12.42
CA ARG A 200 0.02 9.33 -12.14
C ARG A 200 0.31 8.10 -13.02
N SER A 201 0.82 8.29 -14.24
CA SER A 201 1.21 7.21 -15.15
C SER A 201 2.58 6.60 -14.83
N GLU A 202 3.40 7.32 -14.09
CA GLU A 202 4.72 6.90 -13.62
C GLU A 202 4.56 6.20 -12.26
N ARG A 203 5.56 5.42 -11.86
CA ARG A 203 5.55 4.71 -10.57
C ARG A 203 6.84 4.97 -9.82
N LEU A 204 6.73 5.34 -8.55
CA LEU A 204 7.84 5.63 -7.64
C LEU A 204 7.90 4.56 -6.57
N TYR A 205 9.09 4.03 -6.30
CA TYR A 205 9.35 2.96 -5.34
C TYR A 205 10.49 3.35 -4.39
N ARG A 206 10.41 2.89 -3.14
CA ARG A 206 11.55 2.85 -2.22
C ARG A 206 12.32 1.56 -2.49
N PHE A 207 13.48 1.70 -3.12
CA PHE A 207 14.28 0.54 -3.56
C PHE A 207 15.22 0.03 -2.48
N GLY A 208 15.83 0.95 -1.73
CA GLY A 208 16.78 0.68 -0.66
C GLY A 208 16.58 1.60 0.54
N GLY A 209 17.63 1.72 1.36
CA GLY A 209 17.61 2.58 2.56
C GLY A 209 17.39 4.05 2.22
N GLU A 210 18.21 4.58 1.31
CA GLU A 210 18.19 5.97 0.81
C GLU A 210 17.98 6.04 -0.72
N GLU A 211 17.64 4.90 -1.34
CA GLU A 211 17.52 4.72 -2.78
C GLU A 211 16.05 4.63 -3.22
N PHE A 212 15.74 5.31 -4.32
CA PHE A 212 14.41 5.35 -4.93
C PHE A 212 14.50 5.01 -6.41
N ILE A 213 13.47 4.34 -6.94
CA ILE A 213 13.36 4.06 -8.38
C ILE A 213 12.06 4.66 -8.91
N ILE A 214 12.15 5.29 -10.09
CA ILE A 214 10.99 5.79 -10.83
C ILE A 214 10.94 5.11 -12.19
N LEU A 215 9.78 4.53 -12.51
CA LEU A 215 9.44 4.00 -13.83
C LEU A 215 8.78 5.10 -14.66
N LEU A 216 9.43 5.46 -15.76
CA LEU A 216 9.04 6.58 -16.62
C LEU A 216 8.57 6.08 -17.98
N GLU A 217 7.33 6.43 -18.35
CA GLU A 217 6.78 6.22 -19.70
C GLU A 217 6.83 7.55 -20.45
N THR A 218 7.60 7.61 -21.53
CA THR A 218 7.93 8.87 -22.21
C THR A 218 7.83 8.76 -23.74
N LYS A 219 7.83 9.91 -24.42
CA LYS A 219 7.80 9.97 -25.90
C LYS A 219 9.19 9.90 -26.56
N GLY A 220 10.25 9.73 -25.78
CA GLY A 220 11.61 9.84 -26.28
C GLY A 220 12.60 10.25 -25.20
N ARG A 221 13.90 10.04 -25.49
CA ARG A 221 15.03 10.42 -24.63
C ARG A 221 14.94 11.81 -24.02
N MET A 222 14.74 12.86 -24.83
CA MET A 222 14.69 14.24 -24.31
C MET A 222 13.57 14.44 -23.28
N ALA A 223 12.45 13.75 -23.43
CA ALA A 223 11.34 13.82 -22.48
C ALA A 223 11.69 13.09 -21.17
N ALA A 224 12.41 11.97 -21.25
CA ALA A 224 12.90 11.26 -20.07
C ALA A 224 13.97 12.06 -19.31
N GLU A 225 14.91 12.66 -20.03
CA GLU A 225 15.94 13.52 -19.45
C GLU A 225 15.32 14.75 -18.76
N SER A 226 14.36 15.42 -19.42
CA SER A 226 13.61 16.52 -18.84
C SER A 226 12.81 16.10 -17.61
N ALA A 227 12.21 14.90 -17.60
CA ALA A 227 11.50 14.38 -16.43
C ALA A 227 12.47 14.14 -15.25
N ALA A 228 13.63 13.53 -15.49
CA ALA A 228 14.64 13.28 -14.47
C ALA A 228 15.14 14.58 -13.83
N GLU A 229 15.48 15.57 -14.66
CA GLU A 229 15.99 16.86 -14.16
C GLU A 229 14.91 17.65 -13.43
N ARG A 230 13.66 17.61 -13.90
CA ARG A 230 12.51 18.21 -13.21
C ARG A 230 12.31 17.61 -11.82
N ILE A 231 12.42 16.29 -11.68
CA ILE A 231 12.30 15.57 -10.40
C ILE A 231 13.45 15.99 -9.46
N ARG A 232 14.69 16.00 -9.95
CA ARG A 232 15.88 16.42 -9.18
C ARG A 232 15.79 17.89 -8.73
N CYS A 233 15.38 18.80 -9.62
CA CYS A 233 15.22 20.22 -9.34
C CYS A 233 14.08 20.49 -8.33
N ASN A 234 12.98 19.75 -8.40
CA ASN A 234 11.88 19.88 -7.44
C ASN A 234 12.30 19.57 -5.99
N LEU A 235 13.20 18.60 -5.82
CA LEU A 235 13.77 18.27 -4.52
C LEU A 235 14.83 19.29 -4.08
N SER A 236 15.82 19.55 -4.95
CA SER A 236 16.97 20.42 -4.60
C SER A 236 16.63 21.90 -4.40
N SER A 237 15.46 22.34 -4.87
CA SER A 237 14.91 23.69 -4.58
C SER A 237 14.24 23.80 -3.21
N TYR A 238 14.10 22.69 -2.48
CA TYR A 238 13.49 22.67 -1.17
C TYR A 238 14.54 22.68 -0.06
N GLU A 239 14.34 23.52 0.94
CA GLU A 239 15.16 23.59 2.13
C GLU A 239 14.38 22.97 3.30
N ILE A 240 15.05 22.16 4.12
CA ILE A 240 14.47 21.58 5.32
C ILE A 240 15.16 22.15 6.55
N ILE A 241 14.38 22.45 7.59
CA ILE A 241 14.92 22.82 8.90
C ILE A 241 15.01 21.56 9.75
N ILE A 242 16.22 21.16 10.13
CA ILE A 242 16.50 20.02 11.01
C ILE A 242 17.16 20.57 12.26
N SER A 243 16.56 20.35 13.43
CA SER A 243 17.09 20.85 14.71
C SER A 243 17.43 22.36 14.69
N GLY A 244 16.62 23.16 14.00
CA GLY A 244 16.82 24.60 13.87
C GLY A 244 17.87 25.05 12.85
N GLN A 245 18.49 24.12 12.10
CA GLN A 245 19.45 24.42 11.04
C GLN A 245 18.85 24.19 9.67
N LEU A 246 19.15 25.09 8.73
CA LEU A 246 18.78 24.93 7.33
C LEU A 246 19.70 23.91 6.65
N VAL A 247 19.11 22.84 6.12
CA VAL A 247 19.82 21.76 5.45
C VAL A 247 19.33 21.66 4.01
N HIS A 248 20.28 21.62 3.07
CA HIS A 248 20.01 21.38 1.66
C HIS A 248 20.12 19.89 1.36
N ILE A 249 19.04 19.30 0.87
CA ILE A 249 18.98 17.89 0.47
C ILE A 249 19.03 17.81 -1.04
N THR A 250 19.96 17.02 -1.57
CA THR A 250 20.07 16.75 -3.00
C THR A 250 20.03 15.26 -3.27
N VAL A 251 19.72 14.90 -4.51
CA VAL A 251 19.82 13.52 -5.00
C VAL A 251 20.68 13.49 -6.25
N THR A 252 21.35 12.37 -6.44
CA THR A 252 22.00 12.04 -7.70
C THR A 252 21.23 10.92 -8.36
N GLY A 253 21.02 11.01 -9.67
CA GLY A 253 20.23 10.05 -10.42
C GLY A 253 20.95 9.40 -11.59
N GLY A 254 20.66 8.13 -11.83
CA GLY A 254 21.02 7.41 -13.05
C GLY A 254 19.77 7.11 -13.87
N LEU A 255 19.72 7.62 -15.09
CA LEU A 255 18.64 7.41 -16.06
C LEU A 255 19.11 6.43 -17.14
N THR A 256 18.30 5.42 -17.42
CA THR A 256 18.55 4.52 -18.54
C THR A 256 17.26 4.17 -19.26
N ARG A 257 17.36 3.99 -20.58
CA ARG A 257 16.32 3.34 -21.37
C ARG A 257 16.24 1.86 -21.00
N VAL A 258 15.04 1.32 -21.06
CA VAL A 258 14.74 -0.10 -20.97
C VAL A 258 14.54 -0.66 -22.37
N GLU A 259 15.29 -1.68 -22.73
CA GLU A 259 15.13 -2.35 -24.03
C GLU A 259 14.03 -3.42 -24.00
N ALA A 260 13.56 -3.79 -25.20
CA ALA A 260 12.57 -4.85 -25.35
C ALA A 260 13.12 -6.17 -24.77
N HIS A 261 12.32 -6.83 -23.92
CA HIS A 261 12.69 -8.09 -23.25
C HIS A 261 13.87 -7.98 -22.28
N GLU A 262 14.23 -6.78 -21.84
CA GLU A 262 15.31 -6.60 -20.89
C GLU A 262 14.85 -6.94 -19.46
N GLU A 263 15.67 -7.72 -18.76
CA GLU A 263 15.45 -8.05 -17.36
C GLU A 263 15.74 -6.85 -16.45
N LEU A 264 14.85 -6.60 -15.47
CA LEU A 264 14.95 -5.44 -14.58
C LEU A 264 16.29 -5.34 -13.85
N HIS A 265 16.91 -6.46 -13.47
CA HIS A 265 18.19 -6.45 -12.75
C HIS A 265 19.32 -5.81 -13.58
N SER A 266 19.35 -6.06 -14.89
CA SER A 266 20.34 -5.47 -15.80
C SER A 266 20.11 -3.98 -15.98
N VAL A 267 18.85 -3.57 -16.09
CA VAL A 267 18.45 -2.15 -16.16
C VAL A 267 18.89 -1.42 -14.91
N ILE A 268 18.62 -1.98 -13.72
CA ILE A 268 19.00 -1.37 -12.44
C ILE A 268 20.51 -1.25 -12.33
N ALA A 269 21.27 -2.30 -12.68
CA ALA A 269 22.74 -2.24 -12.66
C ALA A 269 23.29 -1.15 -13.57
N ARG A 270 22.68 -0.95 -14.75
CA ARG A 270 23.05 0.13 -15.67
C ARG A 270 22.70 1.52 -15.11
N ALA A 271 21.52 1.68 -14.51
CA ALA A 271 21.12 2.92 -13.84
C ALA A 271 22.04 3.25 -12.65
N ASP A 272 22.38 2.25 -11.83
CA ASP A 272 23.28 2.38 -10.68
C ASP A 272 24.67 2.87 -11.10
N ASN A 273 25.25 2.28 -12.16
CA ASN A 273 26.53 2.72 -12.71
C ASN A 273 26.51 4.19 -13.15
N ALA A 274 25.43 4.64 -13.81
CA ALA A 274 25.26 6.03 -14.20
C ALA A 274 25.13 6.96 -12.97
N MET A 275 24.36 6.55 -11.97
CA MET A 275 24.21 7.27 -10.71
C MET A 275 25.55 7.40 -9.97
N TYR A 276 26.29 6.31 -9.87
CA TYR A 276 27.61 6.25 -9.23
C TYR A 276 28.61 7.20 -9.92
N TYR A 277 28.63 7.21 -11.27
CA TYR A 277 29.38 8.20 -12.03
C TYR A 277 28.99 9.64 -11.63
N GLY A 278 27.69 9.93 -11.52
CA GLY A 278 27.20 11.24 -11.06
C GLY A 278 27.71 11.63 -9.67
N LYS A 279 27.72 10.67 -8.73
CA LYS A 279 28.19 10.89 -7.35
C LYS A 279 29.67 11.22 -7.29
N ASN A 280 30.48 10.56 -8.10
CA ASN A 280 31.92 10.81 -8.18
C ASN A 280 32.27 12.12 -8.92
N ASN A 281 31.36 12.64 -9.74
CA ASN A 281 31.59 13.86 -10.51
C ASN A 281 30.99 15.12 -9.88
N GLY A 282 30.54 15.07 -8.62
CA GLY A 282 30.09 16.26 -7.88
C GLY A 282 28.65 16.24 -7.38
N ARG A 283 27.93 15.12 -7.56
CA ARG A 283 26.56 14.90 -7.02
C ARG A 283 25.54 15.90 -7.58
N ASN A 284 24.32 15.89 -7.02
CA ASN A 284 23.22 16.78 -7.39
C ASN A 284 23.00 16.91 -8.91
N CYS A 285 23.05 15.78 -9.62
CA CYS A 285 22.88 15.71 -11.06
C CYS A 285 22.17 14.41 -11.47
N CYS A 286 21.63 14.39 -12.69
CA CYS A 286 21.19 13.17 -13.33
C CYS A 286 22.13 12.82 -14.48
N VAL A 287 22.47 11.54 -14.59
CA VAL A 287 23.36 10.98 -15.61
C VAL A 287 22.56 10.00 -16.44
N THR A 288 22.57 10.16 -17.75
CA THR A 288 21.94 9.21 -18.67
C THR A 288 22.98 8.27 -19.25
N VAL A 289 22.61 7.01 -19.43
CA VAL A 289 23.42 6.00 -20.10
C VAL A 289 22.55 5.22 -21.10
N MET A 290 23.11 4.95 -22.27
CA MET A 290 22.47 4.10 -23.29
C MET A 290 22.93 2.65 -23.06
N ALA A 291 22.22 1.66 -23.63
CA ALA A 291 22.57 0.25 -23.45
C ALA A 291 24.02 -0.09 -23.86
N ASP A 292 24.60 0.69 -24.77
CA ASP A 292 25.94 0.55 -25.37
C ASP A 292 26.79 1.83 -25.30
N GLY A 293 26.35 2.85 -24.54
CA GLY A 293 26.96 4.17 -24.52
C GLY A 293 27.70 4.51 -23.23
N GLU A 294 28.62 5.47 -23.31
CA GLU A 294 29.27 6.05 -22.13
C GLU A 294 28.28 6.90 -21.31
N PRO A 295 28.38 6.90 -19.96
CA PRO A 295 27.57 7.76 -19.11
C PRO A 295 27.77 9.24 -19.44
N SER A 296 26.68 9.98 -19.57
CA SER A 296 26.72 11.42 -19.87
C SER A 296 25.78 12.20 -18.95
N ARG A 297 26.23 13.38 -18.49
CA ARG A 297 25.38 14.25 -17.67
C ARG A 297 24.24 14.83 -18.49
N ILE A 298 23.05 14.83 -17.92
CA ILE A 298 21.91 15.52 -18.50
C ILE A 298 22.17 17.03 -18.34
N SER A 299 22.13 17.75 -19.46
CA SER A 299 22.33 19.20 -19.47
C SER A 299 21.09 19.91 -18.96
N ARG A 300 21.29 21.02 -18.23
CA ARG A 300 20.23 21.87 -17.69
C ARG A 300 19.40 22.56 -18.77
#